data_AF-A0A090D9L9-F1
#
_entry.id   AF-A0A090D9L9-F1
#
_cell.length_a   1.000
_cell.length_b   1.000
_cell.length_c   1.000
_cell.angle_alpha   90.00
_cell.angle_beta   90.00
_cell.angle_gamma   90.00
#
_symmetry.space_group_name_H-M   'P 1'
#
loop_
_entity.id
_entity.type
_entity.pdbx_description
1 polymer ?
#
loop_
_entity_poly.entity_id
_entity_poly.type
_entity_poly.pdbx_seq_one_letter_code
_entity_poly.pdbx_strand_id
1 'polypeptide(L)'
;MSPTRTRATAADGGTPPQIGDRITDKSAPPDDGAVREWIGPETFERWAELRSWIDESYPGVFTPDRLYGGKNRGWSLRYKKTKALCTLMPEYRRFSAVVVMGGAERAARAASRDKRRRRSGSRGGIRQHRTGVALDLGGSGLP
;
A
#
# COMPACT_ATOMS: atom_id res chain seq x y z
N MET A 1 -5.31 33.57 -15.31
CA MET A 1 -4.11 32.90 -14.77
C MET A 1 -4.38 31.41 -14.81
N SER A 2 -3.71 30.67 -15.69
CA SER A 2 -3.88 29.21 -15.79
C SER A 2 -3.14 28.55 -14.63
N PRO A 3 -3.74 27.59 -13.90
CA PRO A 3 -2.99 26.85 -12.89
C PRO A 3 -1.96 25.99 -13.62
N THR A 4 -0.68 26.21 -13.32
CA THR A 4 0.40 25.34 -13.78
C THR A 4 0.11 23.94 -13.28
N ARG A 5 -0.27 23.03 -14.18
CA ARG A 5 -0.48 21.61 -13.87
C ARG A 5 0.85 21.06 -13.36
N THR A 6 0.93 20.81 -12.06
CA THR A 6 2.14 20.25 -11.43
C THR A 6 2.19 18.76 -11.73
N ARG A 7 3.23 18.31 -12.43
CA ARG A 7 3.42 16.88 -12.74
C ARG A 7 4.04 16.17 -11.54
N ALA A 8 3.40 15.11 -11.06
CA ALA A 8 3.95 14.28 -9.99
C ALA A 8 5.16 13.47 -10.48
N THR A 9 6.24 13.45 -9.70
CA THR A 9 7.50 12.75 -10.02
C THR A 9 8.04 11.96 -8.82
N ALA A 10 8.76 10.87 -9.11
CA ALA A 10 9.54 10.09 -8.15
C ALA A 10 10.92 10.73 -7.92
N ALA A 11 11.67 10.18 -6.95
CA ALA A 11 12.86 10.78 -6.36
C ALA A 11 14.08 11.02 -7.27
N ASP A 12 14.12 10.54 -8.51
CA ASP A 12 15.26 10.81 -9.41
C ASP A 12 14.85 10.80 -10.91
N GLY A 13 15.24 11.86 -11.63
CA GLY A 13 14.83 12.17 -13.01
C GLY A 13 15.37 11.26 -14.13
N GLY A 14 15.71 10.00 -13.83
CA GLY A 14 16.27 9.05 -14.80
C GLY A 14 15.62 7.67 -14.81
N THR A 15 14.98 7.24 -13.71
CA THR A 15 14.38 5.91 -13.60
C THR A 15 12.86 6.02 -13.63
N PRO A 16 12.15 5.22 -14.44
CA PRO A 16 10.69 5.21 -14.40
C PRO A 16 10.19 4.78 -13.01
N PRO A 17 9.10 5.40 -12.51
CA PRO A 17 8.57 5.07 -11.19
C PRO A 17 8.10 3.61 -11.11
N GLN A 18 8.31 3.00 -9.96
CA GLN A 18 7.88 1.65 -9.61
C GLN A 18 6.61 1.67 -8.78
N ILE A 19 5.80 0.60 -8.87
CA ILE A 19 4.55 0.50 -8.09
C ILE A 19 4.86 0.66 -6.60
N GLY A 20 4.20 1.63 -5.96
CA GLY A 20 4.46 1.96 -4.55
C GLY A 20 5.33 3.20 -4.32
N ASP A 21 5.97 3.74 -5.36
CA ASP A 21 6.79 4.94 -5.24
C ASP A 21 5.99 6.15 -4.77
N ARG A 22 6.63 7.02 -3.99
CA ARG A 22 6.02 8.22 -3.43
C ARG A 22 6.18 9.40 -4.38
N ILE A 23 5.24 10.34 -4.33
CA ILE A 23 5.43 11.68 -4.89
C ILE A 23 6.39 12.43 -3.95
N THR A 24 7.61 12.69 -4.39
CA THR A 24 8.66 13.25 -3.52
C THR A 24 9.13 14.64 -3.92
N ASP A 25 8.70 15.14 -5.09
CA ASP A 25 8.93 16.54 -5.46
C ASP A 25 8.26 17.47 -4.44
N LYS A 26 9.08 18.24 -3.73
CA LYS A 26 8.65 19.18 -2.69
C LYS A 26 8.24 20.55 -3.23
N SER A 27 8.38 20.79 -4.54
CA SER A 27 8.17 22.10 -5.18
C SER A 27 6.77 22.65 -4.90
N ALA A 28 5.75 21.80 -4.97
CA ALA A 28 4.39 22.12 -4.61
C ALA A 28 3.63 20.88 -4.10
N PRO A 29 2.63 21.06 -3.22
CA PRO A 29 1.71 19.99 -2.87
C PRO A 29 0.97 19.49 -4.13
N PRO A 30 0.81 18.18 -4.31
CA PRO A 30 0.11 17.65 -5.47
C PRO A 30 -1.38 18.02 -5.40
N ASP A 31 -1.88 18.58 -6.49
CA ASP A 31 -3.32 18.74 -6.73
C ASP A 31 -3.97 17.40 -7.10
N ASP A 32 -5.30 17.40 -7.21
CA ASP A 32 -6.06 16.18 -7.49
C ASP A 32 -5.75 15.60 -8.89
N GLY A 33 -5.38 16.45 -9.86
CA GLY A 33 -4.94 16.01 -11.19
C GLY A 33 -3.60 15.30 -11.15
N ALA A 34 -2.64 15.84 -10.39
CA ALA A 34 -1.34 15.24 -10.16
C ALA A 34 -1.47 13.89 -9.43
N VAL A 35 -2.33 13.82 -8.41
CA VAL A 35 -2.64 12.56 -7.70
C VAL A 35 -3.27 11.53 -8.64
N ARG A 36 -4.25 11.94 -9.48
CA ARG A 36 -4.89 11.05 -10.46
C ARG A 36 -3.90 10.49 -11.47
N GLU A 37 -3.02 11.33 -12.00
CA GLU A 37 -1.98 10.90 -12.94
C GLU A 37 -1.00 9.92 -12.29
N TRP A 38 -0.67 10.14 -11.01
CA TRP A 38 0.27 9.31 -10.26
C TRP A 38 -0.27 7.93 -9.88
N ILE A 39 -1.47 7.89 -9.28
CA ILE A 39 -2.05 6.65 -8.78
C ILE A 39 -2.84 5.90 -9.85
N GLY A 40 -3.19 6.57 -10.95
CA GLY A 40 -4.00 6.06 -12.05
C GLY A 40 -5.51 6.34 -11.87
N PRO A 41 -6.27 6.45 -12.97
CA PRO A 41 -7.67 6.91 -12.94
C PRO A 41 -8.60 5.99 -12.15
N GLU A 42 -8.52 4.67 -12.33
CA GLU A 42 -9.35 3.70 -11.61
C GLU A 42 -9.08 3.74 -10.09
N THR A 43 -7.80 3.81 -9.71
CA THR A 43 -7.41 3.96 -8.30
C THR A 43 -7.84 5.30 -7.73
N PHE A 44 -7.87 6.35 -8.56
CA PHE A 44 -8.34 7.68 -8.19
C PHE A 44 -9.83 7.71 -7.87
N GLU A 45 -10.66 6.89 -8.52
CA GLU A 45 -12.08 6.77 -8.16
C GLU A 45 -12.23 6.28 -6.71
N ARG A 46 -11.46 5.28 -6.29
CA ARG A 46 -11.46 4.77 -4.91
C ARG A 46 -10.88 5.77 -3.91
N TRP A 47 -9.85 6.50 -4.31
CA TRP A 47 -9.30 7.61 -3.52
C TRP A 47 -10.36 8.70 -3.29
N ALA A 48 -11.07 9.11 -4.34
CA ALA A 48 -12.12 10.11 -4.27
C ALA A 48 -13.32 9.62 -3.43
N GLU A 49 -13.78 8.39 -3.66
CA GLU A 49 -14.85 7.75 -2.89
C GLU A 49 -14.55 7.76 -1.38
N LEU A 50 -13.32 7.40 -0.99
CA LEU A 50 -12.91 7.43 0.42
C LEU A 50 -12.90 8.85 0.98
N ARG A 51 -12.47 9.85 0.21
CA ARG A 51 -12.48 11.25 0.66
C ARG A 51 -13.91 11.77 0.82
N SER A 52 -14.78 11.53 -0.16
CA SER A 52 -16.19 11.91 -0.09
C SER A 52 -16.89 11.25 1.10
N TRP A 53 -16.64 9.96 1.33
CA TRP A 53 -17.18 9.26 2.49
C TRP A 53 -16.71 9.88 3.82
N ILE A 54 -15.45 10.31 3.94
CA ILE A 54 -14.97 11.01 5.15
C ILE A 54 -15.71 12.34 5.32
N ASP A 55 -15.84 13.12 4.25
CA ASP A 55 -16.49 14.43 4.29
C ASP A 55 -17.98 14.33 4.65
N GLU A 56 -18.67 13.31 4.15
CA GLU A 56 -20.07 12.99 4.47
C GLU A 56 -20.24 12.42 5.89
N SER A 57 -19.34 11.55 6.33
CA SER A 57 -19.41 10.90 7.64
C SER A 57 -19.01 11.82 8.78
N TYR A 58 -18.19 12.83 8.50
CA TYR A 58 -17.64 13.76 9.49
C TYR A 58 -17.75 15.22 9.01
N PRO A 59 -18.98 15.72 8.77
CA PRO A 59 -19.19 17.03 8.17
C PRO A 59 -18.62 18.14 9.06
N GLY A 60 -17.75 18.99 8.50
CA GLY A 60 -17.13 20.11 9.21
C GLY A 60 -16.13 19.73 10.31
N VAL A 61 -15.77 18.45 10.44
CA VAL A 61 -14.84 17.98 11.49
C VAL A 61 -13.39 18.10 11.06
N PHE A 62 -13.10 17.80 9.79
CA PHE A 62 -11.75 17.75 9.27
C PHE A 62 -11.53 18.79 8.18
N THR A 63 -10.36 19.43 8.22
CA THR A 63 -9.75 20.12 7.08
C THR A 63 -8.47 19.34 6.77
N PRO A 64 -8.40 18.59 5.66
CA PRO A 64 -7.30 17.68 5.45
C PRO A 64 -6.01 18.43 5.10
N ASP A 65 -4.92 18.09 5.80
CA ASP A 65 -3.61 18.70 5.59
C ASP A 65 -2.83 17.96 4.50
N ARG A 66 -2.30 18.70 3.51
CA ARG A 66 -1.29 18.17 2.59
C ARG A 66 0.09 18.27 3.25
N LEU A 67 0.66 17.14 3.64
CA LEU A 67 1.91 17.07 4.39
C LEU A 67 3.02 16.43 3.56
N TYR A 68 4.16 17.12 3.49
CA TYR A 68 5.38 16.55 2.93
C TYR A 68 6.22 15.89 4.04
N GLY A 69 6.32 14.57 3.99
CA GLY A 69 7.06 13.77 4.98
C GLY A 69 8.57 13.64 4.69
N GLY A 70 9.11 14.42 3.75
CA GLY A 70 10.49 14.31 3.29
C GLY A 70 10.68 13.32 2.15
N LYS A 71 11.90 13.26 1.60
CA LYS A 71 12.26 12.47 0.41
C LYS A 71 11.90 10.99 0.45
N ASN A 72 11.84 10.37 1.63
CA ASN A 72 11.53 8.94 1.78
C ASN A 72 10.03 8.67 2.00
N ARG A 73 9.24 9.68 2.39
CA ARG A 73 7.82 9.50 2.74
C ARG A 73 6.90 10.20 1.75
N GLY A 74 7.40 11.23 1.07
CA GLY A 74 6.67 12.00 0.07
C GLY A 74 5.46 12.73 0.64
N TRP A 75 4.55 13.10 -0.26
CA TRP A 75 3.30 13.76 0.08
C TRP A 75 2.26 12.80 0.66
N SER A 76 1.46 13.32 1.58
CA SER A 76 0.33 12.63 2.19
C SER A 76 -0.81 13.60 2.49
N LEU A 77 -2.03 13.08 2.54
CA LEU A 77 -3.24 13.79 2.93
C LEU A 77 -3.67 13.31 4.31
N ARG A 78 -3.60 14.17 5.32
CA ARG A 78 -3.86 13.80 6.71
C ARG A 78 -5.19 14.36 7.20
N TYR A 79 -6.04 13.48 7.72
CA TYR A 79 -7.29 13.85 8.38
C TYR A 79 -7.06 13.86 9.90
N LYS A 80 -7.00 15.05 10.50
CA LYS A 80 -6.76 15.24 11.94
C LYS A 80 -7.60 16.40 12.47
N LYS A 81 -8.17 16.22 13.66
CA LYS A 81 -8.66 17.32 14.51
C LYS A 81 -7.73 17.45 15.72
N THR A 82 -8.05 16.76 16.83
CA THR A 82 -7.11 16.59 17.95
C THR A 82 -6.24 15.34 17.75
N LYS A 83 -6.88 14.23 17.40
CA LYS A 83 -6.24 12.96 17.01
C LYS A 83 -6.43 12.76 15.51
N ALA A 84 -5.51 12.02 14.89
CA ALA A 84 -5.62 11.69 13.47
C ALA A 84 -6.62 10.56 13.30
N LEU A 85 -7.50 10.67 12.30
CA LEU A 85 -8.38 9.60 11.84
C LEU A 85 -7.57 8.67 10.93
N CYS A 86 -7.09 9.24 9.83
CA CYS A 86 -6.26 8.51 8.87
C CYS A 86 -5.27 9.43 8.15
N THR A 87 -4.33 8.81 7.46
CA THR A 87 -3.43 9.47 6.52
C THR A 87 -3.44 8.69 5.22
N LEU A 88 -3.87 9.36 4.16
CA LEU A 88 -3.88 8.81 2.81
C LEU A 88 -2.56 9.17 2.13
N MET A 89 -1.95 8.22 1.45
CA MET A 89 -0.67 8.42 0.79
C MET A 89 -0.79 7.98 -0.67
N PRO A 90 -0.69 8.91 -1.63
CA PRO A 90 -0.65 8.57 -3.03
C PRO A 90 0.68 7.88 -3.34
N GLU A 91 0.58 6.74 -4.01
CA GLU A 91 1.72 5.92 -4.42
C GLU A 91 1.60 5.62 -5.91
N TYR A 92 2.70 5.35 -6.60
CA TYR A 92 2.60 5.10 -8.02
C TYR A 92 1.76 3.85 -8.25
N ARG A 93 0.68 3.98 -9.04
CA ARG A 93 -0.32 2.94 -9.35
C ARG A 93 -1.09 2.34 -8.17
N ARG A 94 -1.06 2.96 -6.98
CA ARG A 94 -1.87 2.54 -5.82
C ARG A 94 -2.07 3.68 -4.82
N PHE A 95 -2.81 3.46 -3.75
CA PHE A 95 -2.69 4.31 -2.57
C PHE A 95 -2.73 3.48 -1.31
N SER A 96 -2.21 4.05 -0.22
CA SER A 96 -2.26 3.46 1.11
C SER A 96 -3.02 4.38 2.05
N ALA A 97 -3.89 3.81 2.89
CA ALA A 97 -4.56 4.51 3.98
C ALA A 97 -4.08 3.98 5.32
N VAL A 98 -3.43 4.82 6.12
CA VAL A 98 -3.02 4.50 7.49
C VAL A 98 -4.09 4.99 8.44
N VAL A 99 -4.81 4.07 9.07
CA VAL A 99 -5.89 4.38 10.02
C VAL A 99 -5.38 4.27 11.45
N VAL A 100 -5.67 5.28 12.27
CA VAL A 100 -5.32 5.25 13.69
C VAL A 100 -6.41 4.49 14.45
N MET A 101 -6.04 3.30 14.94
CA MET A 101 -6.91 2.45 15.76
C MET A 101 -6.61 2.63 17.25
N GLY A 102 -7.64 2.58 18.10
CA GLY A 102 -7.53 2.51 19.55
C GLY A 102 -6.92 1.19 20.06
N GLY A 103 -6.65 1.09 21.37
CA GLY A 103 -5.96 -0.07 21.96
C GLY A 103 -6.68 -1.41 21.71
N ALA A 104 -7.98 -1.45 21.99
CA ALA A 104 -8.81 -2.63 21.77
C ALA A 104 -8.87 -3.04 20.28
N GLU A 105 -9.02 -2.06 19.38
CA GLU A 105 -9.06 -2.29 17.93
C GLU A 105 -7.74 -2.85 17.40
N ARG A 106 -6.60 -2.34 17.88
CA ARG A 106 -5.27 -2.86 17.50
C ARG A 106 -5.08 -4.31 17.94
N ALA A 107 -5.51 -4.66 19.15
CA ALA A 107 -5.44 -6.03 19.66
C ALA A 107 -6.30 -6.98 18.80
N ALA A 108 -7.54 -6.59 18.49
CA ALA A 108 -8.44 -7.36 17.63
C ALA A 108 -7.89 -7.53 16.20
N ARG A 109 -7.31 -6.47 15.61
CA ARG A 109 -6.67 -6.53 14.29
C ARG A 109 -5.46 -7.46 14.28
N ALA A 110 -4.65 -7.45 15.34
CA ALA A 110 -3.49 -8.34 15.48
C ALA A 110 -3.91 -9.81 15.59
N ALA A 111 -4.91 -10.13 16.42
CA ALA A 111 -5.45 -11.48 16.55
C ALA A 111 -6.06 -12.00 15.23
N SER A 112 -6.79 -11.13 14.52
CA SER A 112 -7.36 -11.45 13.21
C SER A 112 -6.29 -11.75 12.17
N ARG A 113 -5.16 -11.04 12.21
CA ARG A 113 -4.00 -11.26 11.32
C ARG A 113 -3.34 -12.61 11.61
N ASP A 114 -3.13 -12.94 12.88
CA ASP A 114 -2.54 -14.21 13.30
C ASP A 114 -3.41 -15.41 12.86
N LYS A 115 -4.72 -15.35 13.10
CA LYS A 115 -5.67 -16.37 12.63
C LYS A 115 -5.61 -16.55 11.10
N ARG A 116 -5.44 -15.46 10.34
CA ARG A 116 -5.33 -15.51 8.88
C ARG A 116 -4.02 -16.18 8.43
N ARG A 117 -2.89 -15.86 9.07
CA ARG A 117 -1.59 -16.50 8.82
C ARG A 117 -1.61 -18.00 9.09
N ARG A 118 -2.23 -18.43 10.19
CA ARG A 118 -2.40 -19.86 10.52
C ARG A 118 -3.25 -20.60 9.47
N ARG A 119 -4.33 -19.96 9.01
CA ARG A 119 -5.19 -20.54 7.94
C ARG A 119 -4.48 -20.64 6.59
N SER A 120 -3.63 -19.69 6.22
CA SER A 120 -2.86 -19.78 4.98
C SER A 120 -1.73 -20.81 5.05
N GLY A 121 -1.10 -21.00 6.23
CA GLY A 121 -0.06 -22.02 6.43
C GLY A 121 -0.59 -23.46 6.46
N SER A 122 -1.85 -23.67 6.84
CA SER A 122 -2.45 -25.01 6.97
C SER A 122 -2.86 -25.66 5.64
N ARG A 123 -2.83 -24.95 4.50
CA ARG A 123 -3.20 -25.51 3.18
C ARG A 123 -2.02 -26.07 2.37
N GLY A 124 -0.80 -26.06 2.90
CA GLY A 124 0.43 -26.49 2.20
C GLY A 124 0.90 -27.93 2.48
N GLY A 125 0.06 -28.80 3.05
CA GLY A 125 0.43 -30.19 3.32
C GLY A 125 0.21 -31.13 2.14
N ILE A 126 0.98 -30.98 1.06
CA ILE A 126 1.07 -32.05 0.04
C ILE A 126 1.89 -33.19 0.66
N ARG A 127 1.22 -34.31 0.98
CA ARG A 127 1.87 -35.56 1.36
C ARG A 127 2.79 -35.98 0.21
N GLN A 128 4.11 -36.03 0.45
CA GLN A 128 4.98 -36.80 -0.42
C GLN A 128 4.65 -38.28 -0.24
N HIS A 129 3.91 -38.85 -1.19
CA HIS A 129 3.87 -40.29 -1.39
C HIS A 129 5.22 -40.71 -1.98
N ARG A 130 6.09 -41.27 -1.16
CA ARG A 130 7.31 -41.94 -1.62
C ARG A 130 6.92 -43.33 -2.14
N THR A 131 6.56 -43.40 -3.41
CA THR A 131 6.41 -44.65 -4.17
C THR A 131 7.71 -44.90 -4.92
N GLY A 132 8.25 -46.12 -4.88
CA GLY A 132 9.32 -46.53 -5.78
C GLY A 132 10.30 -47.54 -5.18
N VAL A 133 9.89 -48.81 -5.17
CA VAL A 133 10.79 -49.97 -5.19
C VAL A 133 11.48 -50.02 -6.56
N ALA A 134 12.78 -50.29 -6.58
CA ALA A 134 13.45 -50.94 -7.70
C ALA A 134 14.61 -51.79 -7.16
N LEU A 135 14.42 -53.10 -7.16
CA LEU A 135 15.50 -54.07 -7.35
C LEU A 135 16.09 -53.84 -8.75
N ASP A 136 17.40 -53.98 -8.94
CA ASP A 136 18.00 -55.12 -9.67
C ASP A 136 19.50 -54.90 -9.96
N LEU A 137 20.28 -55.92 -9.57
CA LEU A 137 21.47 -56.56 -10.15
C LEU A 137 22.52 -55.80 -10.99
N GLY A 138 23.81 -56.05 -10.66
CA GLY A 138 24.73 -56.61 -11.67
C GLY A 138 26.09 -55.92 -11.88
N GLY A 139 27.17 -56.63 -11.50
CA GLY A 139 28.51 -56.60 -12.13
C GLY A 139 29.42 -55.41 -11.76
N SER A 140 30.74 -55.52 -11.65
CA SER A 140 31.70 -56.62 -11.79
C SER A 140 33.05 -56.04 -11.33
N GLY A 141 33.66 -56.63 -10.30
CA GLY A 141 35.00 -56.27 -9.84
C GLY A 141 36.04 -57.27 -10.36
N LEU A 142 36.94 -56.77 -11.21
CA LEU A 142 38.26 -57.35 -11.57
C LEU A 142 39.20 -57.33 -10.34
N PRO A 143 40.36 -58.02 -10.32
CA PRO A 143 41.12 -58.61 -11.45
C PRO A 143 41.05 -60.12 -11.60
#